data_AF-A0A9Q1DS67-F1
#
_entry.id   AF-A0A9Q1DS67-F1
#
_cell.length_a   1.000
_cell.length_b   1.000
_cell.length_c   1.000
_cell.angle_alpha   90.00
_cell.angle_beta   90.00
_cell.angle_gamma   90.00
#
_symmetry.space_group_name_H-M   'P 1'
#
loop_
_entity.id
_entity.type
_entity.pdbx_description
1 polymer ?
#
loop_
_entity_poly.entity_id
_entity_poly.type
_entity_poly.pdbx_seq_one_letter_code
_entity_poly.pdbx_strand_id
1 'polypeptide(L)'
;MDRQGRNYNTNVKLQESTGEKLKRFDNLRGTDVRTGEFWDLVVVTAADETQKDAYELQISEKLRRNELPLGIPYHVFADPPGPKIGNGGSTLYSLKCLEEKYGQKLRGFKVLMIHAGGYSQRLPNASALGKIFTALPVGNPVYQMLELKLAMYIDFPLHMQPGVLVTCADDIELYSINDTECIVFDKPGFTAVAHPSPISVVLGVEDNLKQSVTSLSDVNELQLFGTSLVKCLDRWGLSPESLKFTAHLAYFLDL
;
A
#
# COMPACT_ATOMS: atom_id res chain seq x y z
N MET A 1 11.91 -33.32 -0.90
CA MET A 1 10.68 -32.49 -0.80
C MET A 1 10.56 -31.63 -2.04
N ASP A 2 9.61 -31.98 -2.90
CA ASP A 2 9.40 -31.33 -4.21
C ASP A 2 8.96 -29.87 -4.06
N ARG A 3 9.29 -29.04 -5.06
CA ARG A 3 8.96 -27.60 -5.10
C ARG A 3 7.45 -27.33 -4.90
N GLN A 4 6.59 -28.22 -5.39
CA GLN A 4 5.14 -28.12 -5.21
C GLN A 4 4.71 -28.25 -3.73
N GLY A 5 5.29 -29.19 -2.98
CA GLY A 5 4.99 -29.38 -1.56
C GLY A 5 5.49 -28.23 -0.68
N ARG A 6 6.60 -27.58 -1.06
CA ARG A 6 7.08 -26.36 -0.39
C ARG A 6 6.17 -25.15 -0.64
N ASN A 7 5.77 -24.91 -1.91
CA ASN A 7 4.89 -23.78 -2.24
C ASN A 7 3.51 -23.89 -1.61
N TYR A 8 2.94 -25.10 -1.53
CA TYR A 8 1.65 -25.32 -0.87
C TYR A 8 1.69 -24.94 0.62
N ASN A 9 2.74 -25.38 1.34
CA ASN A 9 2.88 -25.11 2.76
C ASN A 9 3.15 -23.61 3.05
N THR A 10 3.92 -22.93 2.19
CA THR A 10 4.13 -21.48 2.29
C THR A 10 2.83 -20.69 2.10
N ASN A 11 1.97 -21.10 1.15
CA ASN A 11 0.69 -20.42 0.92
C ASN A 11 -0.29 -20.58 2.09
N VAL A 12 -0.33 -21.77 2.72
CA VAL A 12 -1.17 -21.99 3.91
C VAL A 12 -0.73 -21.10 5.07
N LYS A 13 0.57 -21.06 5.35
CA LYS A 13 1.13 -20.18 6.40
C LYS A 13 0.87 -18.70 6.14
N LEU A 14 0.98 -18.27 4.89
CA LEU A 14 0.68 -16.90 4.50
C LEU A 14 -0.78 -16.56 4.76
N GLN A 15 -1.70 -17.44 4.36
CA GLN A 15 -3.13 -17.27 4.60
C GLN A 15 -3.49 -17.24 6.09
N GLU A 16 -2.90 -18.13 6.88
CA GLU A 16 -3.08 -18.16 8.34
C GLU A 16 -2.59 -16.85 8.97
N SER A 17 -1.36 -16.43 8.66
CA SER A 17 -0.78 -15.19 9.18
C SER A 17 -1.55 -13.95 8.74
N THR A 18 -2.03 -13.89 7.50
CA THR A 18 -2.93 -12.83 7.04
C THR A 18 -4.24 -12.83 7.83
N GLY A 19 -4.84 -14.00 8.05
CA GLY A 19 -6.06 -14.14 8.84
C GLY A 19 -5.89 -13.69 10.29
N GLU A 20 -4.75 -13.98 10.90
CA GLU A 20 -4.42 -13.53 12.27
C GLU A 20 -4.25 -12.01 12.36
N LYS A 21 -3.54 -11.40 11.41
CA LYS A 21 -3.40 -9.93 11.32
C LYS A 21 -4.75 -9.24 11.19
N LEU A 22 -5.62 -9.75 10.31
CA LEU A 22 -6.99 -9.22 10.14
C LEU A 22 -7.81 -9.34 11.43
N LYS A 23 -7.80 -10.50 12.08
CA LYS A 23 -8.48 -10.69 13.38
C LYS A 23 -7.96 -9.74 14.46
N ARG A 24 -6.63 -9.57 14.54
CA ARG A 24 -6.00 -8.66 15.49
C ARG A 24 -6.41 -7.22 15.22
N PHE A 25 -6.46 -6.80 13.96
CA PHE A 25 -6.95 -5.48 13.59
C PHE A 25 -8.43 -5.28 13.93
N ASP A 26 -9.29 -6.26 13.62
CA ASP A 26 -10.71 -6.21 13.98
C ASP A 26 -10.93 -6.06 15.50
N ASN A 27 -10.10 -6.70 16.32
CA ASN A 27 -10.15 -6.56 17.78
C ASN A 27 -9.76 -5.15 18.26
N LEU A 28 -9.00 -4.38 17.48
CA LEU A 28 -8.60 -3.01 17.83
C LEU A 28 -9.60 -1.95 17.36
N ARG A 29 -10.48 -2.28 16.40
CA ARG A 29 -11.48 -1.34 15.85
C ARG A 29 -12.40 -0.81 16.95
N GLY A 30 -12.52 0.52 17.05
CA GLY A 30 -13.35 1.15 18.08
C GLY A 30 -12.80 1.09 19.50
N THR A 31 -11.56 0.63 19.69
CA THR A 31 -10.90 0.56 21.00
C THR A 31 -9.78 1.59 21.09
N ASP A 32 -9.62 2.23 22.25
CA ASP A 32 -8.46 3.07 22.53
C ASP A 32 -7.21 2.20 22.69
N VAL A 33 -6.31 2.26 21.71
CA VAL A 33 -5.08 1.47 21.73
C VAL A 33 -4.06 2.06 22.69
N ARG A 34 -3.31 1.20 23.37
CA ARG A 34 -2.23 1.63 24.26
C ARG A 34 -0.94 1.83 23.48
N THR A 35 -0.03 2.62 24.05
CA THR A 35 1.33 2.80 23.51
C THR A 35 2.00 1.44 23.29
N GLY A 36 2.49 1.21 22.07
CA GLY A 36 3.17 -0.03 21.68
C GLY A 36 2.27 -1.18 21.23
N GLU A 37 0.94 -1.07 21.35
CA GLU A 37 0.00 -2.10 20.83
C GLU A 37 -0.27 -1.92 19.33
N PHE A 38 -0.16 -0.69 18.84
CA PHE A 38 -0.39 -0.26 17.47
C PHE A 38 0.60 0.84 17.07
N TRP A 39 0.37 1.48 15.92
CA TRP A 39 1.10 2.67 15.49
C TRP A 39 0.86 3.85 16.43
N ASP A 40 1.88 4.67 16.68
CA ASP A 40 1.71 5.91 17.45
C ASP A 40 1.03 7.00 16.60
N LEU A 41 1.22 6.93 15.27
CA LEU A 41 0.69 7.87 14.30
C LEU A 41 0.42 7.17 12.97
N VAL A 42 -0.66 7.58 12.29
CA VAL A 42 -0.91 7.23 10.89
C VAL A 42 -0.96 8.51 10.07
N VAL A 43 -0.27 8.51 8.94
CA VAL A 43 -0.24 9.61 7.97
C VAL A 43 -0.70 9.11 6.61
N VAL A 44 -1.59 9.85 5.97
CA VAL A 44 -2.01 9.63 4.58
C VAL A 44 -1.61 10.85 3.77
N THR A 45 -0.89 10.68 2.66
CA THR A 45 -0.57 11.82 1.78
C THR A 45 -1.66 12.04 0.74
N ALA A 46 -1.94 13.30 0.42
CA ALA A 46 -2.92 13.73 -0.58
C ALA A 46 -2.25 14.61 -1.64
N ALA A 47 -2.81 14.65 -2.85
CA ALA A 47 -2.26 15.37 -3.99
C ALA A 47 -2.45 16.90 -3.87
N ASP A 48 -3.49 17.32 -3.15
CA ASP A 48 -3.88 18.72 -2.95
C ASP A 48 -4.82 18.84 -1.74
N GLU A 49 -5.15 20.07 -1.35
CA GLU A 49 -6.03 20.37 -0.22
C GLU A 49 -7.46 19.83 -0.40
N THR A 50 -7.98 19.78 -1.63
CA THR A 50 -9.33 19.24 -1.87
C THR A 50 -9.38 17.74 -1.59
N GLN A 51 -8.36 17.01 -2.04
CA GLN A 51 -8.22 15.58 -1.74
C GLN A 51 -7.98 15.35 -0.25
N LYS A 52 -7.19 16.21 0.40
CA LYS A 52 -6.97 16.15 1.85
C LYS A 52 -8.29 16.28 2.61
N ASP A 53 -9.10 17.29 2.32
CA ASP A 53 -10.39 17.51 2.98
C ASP A 53 -11.31 16.28 2.84
N ALA A 54 -11.34 15.68 1.64
CA ALA A 54 -12.11 14.47 1.39
C ALA A 54 -11.60 13.27 2.21
N TYR A 55 -10.27 13.10 2.29
CA TYR A 55 -9.65 12.01 3.06
C TYR A 55 -9.86 12.19 4.57
N GLU A 56 -9.75 13.41 5.09
CA GLU A 56 -10.04 13.73 6.49
C GLU A 56 -11.51 13.43 6.84
N LEU A 57 -12.44 13.76 5.94
CA LEU A 57 -13.86 13.41 6.10
C LEU A 57 -14.07 11.88 6.12
N GLN A 58 -13.42 11.13 5.21
CA GLN A 58 -13.51 9.68 5.21
C GLN A 58 -12.97 9.07 6.51
N ILE A 59 -11.80 9.51 6.99
CA ILE A 59 -11.18 9.01 8.22
C ILE A 59 -12.05 9.34 9.44
N SER A 60 -12.54 10.59 9.54
CA SER A 60 -13.38 11.00 10.67
C SER A 60 -14.70 10.21 10.73
N GLU A 61 -15.34 9.96 9.59
CA GLU A 61 -16.53 9.12 9.54
C GLU A 61 -16.25 7.66 9.92
N LYS A 62 -15.10 7.12 9.53
CA LYS A 62 -14.67 5.78 9.95
C LYS A 62 -14.45 5.69 11.46
N LEU A 63 -13.78 6.68 12.05
CA LEU A 63 -13.60 6.77 13.50
C LEU A 63 -14.96 6.83 14.21
N ARG A 64 -15.90 7.66 13.71
CA ARG A 64 -17.27 7.76 14.25
C ARG A 64 -18.04 6.43 14.18
N ARG A 65 -17.78 5.61 13.17
CA ARG A 65 -18.38 4.29 12.98
C ARG A 65 -17.60 3.17 13.68
N ASN A 66 -16.55 3.49 14.45
CA ASN A 66 -15.68 2.51 15.11
C ASN A 66 -15.00 1.54 14.12
N GLU A 67 -14.74 1.97 12.89
CA GLU A 67 -14.08 1.16 11.85
C GLU A 67 -12.54 1.25 11.91
N LEU A 68 -12.00 2.09 12.78
CA LEU A 68 -10.56 2.28 12.97
C LEU A 68 -10.22 2.20 14.47
N PRO A 69 -8.98 1.83 14.82
CA PRO A 69 -8.46 1.99 16.17
C PRO A 69 -8.55 3.44 16.66
N LEU A 70 -8.91 3.63 17.93
CA LEU A 70 -9.02 4.93 18.59
C LEU A 70 -7.76 5.21 19.42
N GLY A 71 -7.66 6.42 19.98
CA GLY A 71 -6.54 6.79 20.86
C GLY A 71 -5.26 7.23 20.14
N ILE A 72 -5.23 7.19 18.80
CA ILE A 72 -4.08 7.64 18.00
C ILE A 72 -4.45 8.73 16.98
N PRO A 73 -3.51 9.63 16.64
CA PRO A 73 -3.71 10.62 15.58
C PRO A 73 -3.63 10.01 14.18
N TYR A 74 -4.61 10.36 13.35
CA TYR A 74 -4.58 10.18 11.90
C TYR A 74 -4.43 11.55 11.24
N HIS A 75 -3.34 11.77 10.49
CA HIS A 75 -3.12 13.01 9.74
C HIS A 75 -3.24 12.78 8.24
N VAL A 76 -3.77 13.79 7.56
CA VAL A 76 -3.69 13.86 6.10
C VAL A 76 -2.89 15.10 5.72
N PHE A 77 -1.85 14.92 4.91
CA PHE A 77 -1.03 16.03 4.42
C PHE A 77 -1.16 16.14 2.90
N ALA A 78 -1.60 17.29 2.43
CA ALA A 78 -1.62 17.64 1.03
C ALA A 78 -0.22 18.01 0.55
N ASP A 79 0.13 17.64 -0.68
CA ASP A 79 1.28 18.21 -1.36
C ASP A 79 1.10 19.74 -1.47
N PRO A 80 2.18 20.53 -1.31
CA PRO A 80 2.14 21.97 -1.45
C PRO A 80 1.70 22.38 -2.88
N PRO A 81 1.05 23.55 -3.02
CA PRO A 81 0.60 24.03 -4.32
C PRO A 81 1.79 24.19 -5.28
N GLY A 82 1.61 23.72 -6.52
CA GLY A 82 2.62 23.81 -7.56
C GLY A 82 2.78 22.51 -8.34
N PRO A 83 3.96 22.30 -8.97
CA PRO A 83 4.26 21.08 -9.69
C PRO A 83 4.23 19.86 -8.75
N LYS A 84 3.89 18.71 -9.33
CA LYS A 84 3.86 17.45 -8.57
C LYS A 84 5.26 17.11 -8.03
N ILE A 85 5.35 16.92 -6.73
CA ILE A 85 6.63 16.67 -6.04
C ILE A 85 7.02 15.18 -6.00
N GLY A 86 6.07 14.30 -6.33
CA GLY A 86 6.26 12.84 -6.31
C GLY A 86 6.37 12.28 -4.89
N ASN A 87 6.34 10.95 -4.75
CA ASN A 87 6.27 10.29 -3.44
C ASN A 87 7.41 10.75 -2.51
N GLY A 88 8.67 10.76 -2.98
CA GLY A 88 9.81 11.22 -2.19
C GLY A 88 9.76 12.71 -1.82
N GLY A 89 9.03 13.54 -2.57
CA GLY A 89 8.73 14.91 -2.16
C GLY A 89 7.64 14.93 -1.07
N SER A 90 6.54 14.21 -1.28
CA SER A 90 5.44 14.09 -0.31
C SER A 90 5.90 13.54 1.03
N THR A 91 6.85 12.61 1.00
CA THR A 91 7.65 12.09 2.12
C THR A 91 8.24 13.21 2.96
N LEU A 92 9.14 13.99 2.35
CA LEU A 92 9.90 15.03 3.02
C LEU A 92 8.98 16.13 3.52
N TYR A 93 7.94 16.46 2.75
CA TYR A 93 6.94 17.43 3.14
C TYR A 93 6.14 16.96 4.36
N SER A 94 5.66 15.71 4.36
CA SER A 94 4.93 15.12 5.48
C SER A 94 5.78 15.05 6.75
N LEU A 95 7.06 14.68 6.61
CA LEU A 95 8.01 14.68 7.72
C LEU A 95 8.22 16.09 8.30
N LYS A 96 8.37 17.10 7.44
CA LYS A 96 8.43 18.50 7.86
C LYS A 96 7.18 18.90 8.66
N CYS A 97 5.98 18.57 8.17
CA CYS A 97 4.72 18.86 8.87
C CYS A 97 4.63 18.15 10.24
N LEU A 98 5.12 16.90 10.33
CA LEU A 98 5.20 16.17 11.59
C LEU A 98 6.19 16.82 12.56
N GLU A 99 7.36 17.25 12.08
CA GLU A 99 8.36 17.93 12.90
C GLU A 99 7.81 19.26 13.44
N GLU A 100 7.14 20.06 12.61
CA GLU A 100 6.48 21.30 13.03
C GLU A 100 5.40 21.04 14.10
N LYS A 101 4.66 19.92 14.00
CA LYS A 101 3.57 19.58 14.91
C LYS A 101 4.02 18.95 16.22
N TYR A 102 5.05 18.11 16.20
CA TYR A 102 5.45 17.28 17.34
C TYR A 102 6.84 17.59 17.89
N GLY A 103 7.68 18.29 17.13
CA GLY A 103 9.06 18.62 17.48
C GLY A 103 9.84 17.40 17.93
N GLN A 104 10.55 17.51 19.06
CA GLN A 104 11.39 16.44 19.59
C GLN A 104 10.65 15.15 19.94
N LYS A 105 9.32 15.20 20.17
CA LYS A 105 8.53 13.99 20.47
C LYS A 105 8.47 13.04 19.28
N LEU A 106 8.59 13.54 18.05
CA LEU A 106 8.55 12.74 16.83
C LEU A 106 9.58 11.61 16.83
N ARG A 107 10.76 11.84 17.43
CA ARG A 107 11.85 10.85 17.53
C ARG A 107 11.47 9.60 18.34
N GLY A 108 10.42 9.67 19.14
CA GLY A 108 9.91 8.54 19.91
C GLY A 108 8.75 7.79 19.24
N PHE A 109 8.27 8.24 18.08
CA PHE A 109 7.07 7.68 17.45
C PHE A 109 7.38 6.62 16.40
N LYS A 110 6.52 5.62 16.32
CA LYS A 110 6.39 4.68 15.21
C LYS A 110 5.24 5.15 14.32
N VAL A 111 5.58 5.59 13.11
CA VAL A 111 4.65 6.23 12.18
C VAL A 111 4.42 5.33 10.98
N LEU A 112 3.16 5.09 10.63
CA LEU A 112 2.80 4.53 9.32
C LEU A 112 2.46 5.67 8.37
N MET A 113 3.21 5.83 7.29
CA MET A 113 2.94 6.79 6.23
C MET A 113 2.48 6.08 4.94
N ILE A 114 1.30 6.46 4.45
CA ILE A 114 0.66 5.87 3.28
C ILE A 114 0.57 6.92 2.18
N HIS A 115 1.29 6.70 1.08
CA HIS A 115 1.22 7.56 -0.09
C HIS A 115 -0.08 7.31 -0.87
N ALA A 116 -1.01 8.26 -0.78
CA ALA A 116 -2.31 8.19 -1.46
C ALA A 116 -2.57 9.35 -2.44
N GLY A 117 -1.60 10.28 -2.61
CA GLY A 117 -1.66 11.49 -3.44
C GLY A 117 -1.57 11.28 -4.97
N GLY A 118 -2.06 10.15 -5.47
CA GLY A 118 -2.04 9.82 -6.90
C GLY A 118 -3.34 10.19 -7.60
N TYR A 119 -3.25 10.76 -8.81
CA TYR A 119 -4.41 10.81 -9.71
C TYR A 119 -4.77 9.38 -10.12
N SER A 120 -5.91 8.88 -9.65
CA SER A 120 -6.36 7.50 -9.84
C SER A 120 -6.97 7.30 -11.23
N GLN A 121 -6.24 7.72 -12.27
CA GLN A 121 -6.70 7.84 -13.65
C GLN A 121 -6.93 6.50 -14.37
N ARG A 122 -6.51 5.39 -13.76
CA ARG A 122 -6.58 4.05 -14.37
C ARG A 122 -7.81 3.25 -13.94
N LEU A 123 -8.44 3.61 -12.82
CA LEU A 123 -9.59 2.89 -12.26
C LEU A 123 -10.69 3.91 -11.92
N PRO A 124 -11.83 3.93 -12.65
CA PRO A 124 -12.88 4.93 -12.46
C PRO A 124 -13.44 4.98 -11.03
N ASN A 125 -13.56 3.83 -10.37
CA ASN A 125 -14.06 3.70 -9.00
C ASN A 125 -13.08 4.26 -7.95
N ALA A 126 -11.78 4.28 -8.22
CA ALA A 126 -10.77 4.87 -7.35
C ALA A 126 -10.57 6.38 -7.60
N SER A 127 -11.14 6.92 -8.68
CA SER A 127 -11.00 8.33 -9.08
C SER A 127 -11.75 9.30 -8.16
N ALA A 128 -12.91 8.88 -7.62
CA ALA A 128 -13.76 9.76 -6.82
C ALA A 128 -13.32 9.92 -5.36
N LEU A 129 -12.85 8.83 -4.72
CA LEU A 129 -12.46 8.82 -3.31
C LEU A 129 -10.98 8.53 -3.07
N GLY A 130 -10.20 8.30 -4.13
CA GLY A 130 -8.79 7.88 -4.02
C GLY A 130 -8.63 6.38 -3.74
N LYS A 131 -7.48 5.81 -4.16
CA LYS A 131 -7.21 4.37 -4.05
C LYS A 131 -7.30 3.86 -2.61
N ILE A 132 -6.86 4.68 -1.65
CA ILE A 132 -6.82 4.31 -0.23
C ILE A 132 -8.22 4.07 0.39
N PHE A 133 -9.28 4.60 -0.22
CA PHE A 133 -10.67 4.37 0.20
C PHE A 133 -11.44 3.43 -0.74
N THR A 134 -10.73 2.68 -1.60
CA THR A 134 -11.37 1.66 -2.44
C THR A 134 -11.86 0.51 -1.57
N ALA A 135 -13.13 0.14 -1.71
CA ALA A 135 -13.73 -0.99 -1.00
C ALA A 135 -13.19 -2.33 -1.53
N LEU A 136 -12.98 -3.27 -0.62
CA LEU A 136 -12.46 -4.61 -0.89
C LEU A 136 -13.50 -5.65 -0.49
N PRO A 137 -13.60 -6.81 -1.16
CA PRO A 137 -14.58 -7.84 -0.84
C PRO A 137 -14.20 -8.67 0.41
N VAL A 138 -13.74 -8.01 1.48
CA VAL A 138 -13.29 -8.63 2.73
C VAL A 138 -13.70 -7.77 3.94
N GLY A 139 -13.84 -8.42 5.10
CA GLY A 139 -14.18 -7.77 6.37
C GLY A 139 -15.67 -7.45 6.57
N ASN A 140 -16.05 -7.20 7.82
CA ASN A 140 -17.40 -6.80 8.20
C ASN A 140 -17.35 -5.76 9.34
N PRO A 141 -17.72 -4.47 9.11
CA PRO A 141 -18.12 -3.89 7.83
C PRO A 141 -17.00 -3.98 6.79
N VAL A 142 -17.38 -3.93 5.51
CA VAL A 142 -16.49 -4.06 4.35
C VAL A 142 -15.26 -3.17 4.50
N TYR A 143 -14.07 -3.76 4.35
CA TYR A 143 -12.82 -3.02 4.44
C TYR A 143 -12.63 -2.12 3.23
N GLN A 144 -11.97 -0.99 3.44
CA GLN A 144 -11.31 -0.27 2.36
C GLN A 144 -9.79 -0.52 2.44
N MET A 145 -9.05 -0.07 1.42
CA MET A 145 -7.59 -0.21 1.37
C MET A 145 -6.92 0.34 2.65
N LEU A 146 -7.44 1.42 3.25
CA LEU A 146 -6.92 1.95 4.52
C LEU A 146 -6.87 0.88 5.62
N GLU A 147 -7.99 0.22 5.90
CA GLU A 147 -8.04 -0.83 6.92
C GLU A 147 -7.19 -2.03 6.57
N LEU A 148 -7.16 -2.42 5.29
CA LEU A 148 -6.29 -3.49 4.86
C LEU A 148 -4.82 -3.15 5.14
N LYS A 149 -4.36 -1.93 4.81
CA LYS A 149 -2.96 -1.51 5.06
C LYS A 149 -2.65 -1.47 6.54
N LEU A 150 -3.56 -0.93 7.36
CA LEU A 150 -3.41 -0.92 8.81
C LEU A 150 -3.31 -2.33 9.39
N ALA A 151 -4.13 -3.27 8.89
CA ALA A 151 -4.08 -4.66 9.29
C ALA A 151 -2.80 -5.37 8.83
N MET A 152 -2.38 -5.19 7.57
CA MET A 152 -1.19 -5.87 7.05
C MET A 152 0.08 -5.44 7.75
N TYR A 153 0.17 -4.17 8.16
CA TYR A 153 1.34 -3.64 8.85
C TYR A 153 1.23 -3.65 10.39
N ILE A 154 0.26 -4.37 10.96
CA ILE A 154 0.00 -4.38 12.42
C ILE A 154 1.14 -4.97 13.26
N ASP A 155 2.00 -5.80 12.67
CA ASP A 155 3.11 -6.43 13.39
C ASP A 155 4.34 -5.50 13.49
N PHE A 156 4.52 -4.57 12.55
CA PHE A 156 5.71 -3.72 12.48
C PHE A 156 6.01 -2.94 13.76
N PRO A 157 5.02 -2.32 14.43
CA PRO A 157 5.28 -1.61 15.68
C PRO A 157 5.94 -2.47 16.77
N LEU A 158 5.73 -3.80 16.76
CA LEU A 158 6.36 -4.73 17.71
C LEU A 158 7.82 -5.05 17.36
N HIS A 159 8.17 -4.92 16.07
CA HIS A 159 9.45 -5.36 15.52
C HIS A 159 10.38 -4.20 15.14
N MET A 160 9.94 -2.94 15.25
CA MET A 160 10.73 -1.77 14.89
C MET A 160 11.01 -0.85 16.07
N GLN A 161 12.14 -0.15 16.01
CA GLN A 161 12.39 1.05 16.83
C GLN A 161 11.54 2.23 16.31
N PRO A 162 11.40 3.32 17.10
CA PRO A 162 10.80 4.56 16.59
C PRO A 162 11.36 4.96 15.23
N GLY A 163 10.49 5.40 14.34
CA GLY A 163 10.78 5.63 12.93
C GLY A 163 9.52 5.64 12.07
N VAL A 164 9.69 5.76 10.75
CA VAL A 164 8.57 5.85 9.79
C VAL A 164 8.60 4.66 8.84
N LEU A 165 7.51 3.88 8.83
CA LEU A 165 7.25 2.88 7.79
C LEU A 165 6.44 3.53 6.68
N VAL A 166 6.86 3.32 5.43
CA VAL A 166 6.30 4.00 4.27
C VAL A 166 5.79 2.98 3.28
N THR A 167 4.58 3.22 2.79
CA THR A 167 3.92 2.35 1.83
C THR A 167 3.10 3.16 0.83
N CYS A 168 2.69 2.55 -0.27
CA CYS A 168 1.75 3.11 -1.25
C CYS A 168 0.31 2.72 -0.89
N ALA A 169 -0.68 3.41 -1.46
CA ALA A 169 -2.09 3.13 -1.19
C ALA A 169 -2.68 1.97 -2.01
N ASP A 170 -1.99 1.48 -3.04
CA ASP A 170 -2.58 0.65 -4.10
C ASP A 170 -1.99 -0.74 -4.28
N ASP A 171 -1.01 -1.10 -3.45
CA ASP A 171 -0.46 -2.45 -3.40
C ASP A 171 -0.92 -3.19 -2.13
N ILE A 172 -0.98 -4.51 -2.22
CA ILE A 172 -1.31 -5.42 -1.11
C ILE A 172 -0.08 -6.29 -0.85
N GLU A 173 0.54 -6.10 0.31
CA GLU A 173 1.73 -6.83 0.73
C GLU A 173 1.37 -7.85 1.80
N LEU A 174 1.38 -9.13 1.41
CA LEU A 174 1.19 -10.24 2.34
C LEU A 174 2.55 -10.79 2.76
N TYR A 175 2.70 -11.06 4.05
CA TYR A 175 3.88 -11.72 4.60
C TYR A 175 3.51 -12.54 5.84
N SER A 176 4.31 -13.56 6.10
CA SER A 176 4.27 -14.36 7.32
C SER A 176 5.61 -14.20 8.03
N ILE A 177 5.57 -13.96 9.34
CA ILE A 177 6.77 -14.02 10.20
C ILE A 177 6.81 -15.45 10.74
N ASN A 178 7.82 -16.24 10.37
CA ASN A 178 7.95 -17.61 10.91
C ASN A 178 8.40 -17.56 12.38
N ASP A 179 7.98 -18.52 13.20
CA ASP A 179 8.39 -18.63 14.61
C ASP A 179 9.92 -18.67 14.83
N THR A 180 10.66 -19.06 13.81
CA THR A 180 12.13 -19.17 13.83
C THR A 180 12.84 -17.92 13.31
N GLU A 181 12.13 -16.98 12.68
CA GLU A 181 12.70 -15.78 12.07
C GLU A 181 12.42 -14.56 12.94
N CYS A 182 13.45 -14.05 13.59
CA CYS A 182 13.37 -12.80 14.33
C CYS A 182 13.56 -11.63 13.36
N ILE A 183 12.46 -11.10 12.81
CA ILE A 183 12.51 -9.84 12.05
C ILE A 183 12.55 -8.69 13.03
N VAL A 184 13.63 -7.92 13.02
CA VAL A 184 13.81 -6.74 13.88
C VAL A 184 14.40 -5.61 13.03
N PHE A 185 13.76 -4.45 13.10
CA PHE A 185 14.21 -3.21 12.48
C PHE A 185 14.83 -2.31 13.57
N ASP A 186 16.03 -2.69 14.03
CA ASP A 186 16.80 -2.00 15.07
C ASP A 186 18.03 -1.23 14.54
N LYS A 187 18.35 -1.37 13.26
CA LYS A 187 19.52 -0.72 12.66
C LYS A 187 19.18 0.71 12.25
N PRO A 188 20.09 1.67 12.50
CA PRO A 188 19.92 3.02 12.01
C PRO A 188 19.98 3.08 10.47
N GLY A 189 19.29 4.05 9.88
CA GLY A 189 19.23 4.28 8.44
C GLY A 189 18.07 3.54 7.76
N PHE A 190 18.23 3.27 6.45
CA PHE A 190 17.14 2.75 5.62
C PHE A 190 17.15 1.24 5.50
N THR A 191 15.99 0.63 5.74
CA THR A 191 15.75 -0.79 5.43
C THR A 191 14.67 -0.90 4.37
N ALA A 192 15.02 -1.46 3.22
CA ALA A 192 14.05 -1.81 2.17
C ALA A 192 13.60 -3.26 2.36
N VAL A 193 12.29 -3.47 2.44
CA VAL A 193 11.70 -4.82 2.42
C VAL A 193 11.39 -5.17 0.98
N ALA A 194 11.92 -6.30 0.52
CA ALA A 194 11.70 -6.79 -0.83
C ALA A 194 11.27 -8.25 -0.79
N HIS A 195 10.32 -8.62 -1.65
CA HIS A 195 9.97 -10.00 -1.89
C HIS A 195 10.76 -10.52 -3.11
N PRO A 196 11.49 -11.64 -3.00
CA PRO A 196 12.15 -12.25 -4.15
C PRO A 196 11.09 -12.83 -5.10
N SER A 197 10.84 -12.12 -6.20
CA SER A 197 9.83 -12.49 -7.19
C SER A 197 10.46 -12.88 -8.54
N PRO A 198 9.92 -13.87 -9.26
CA PRO A 198 10.27 -14.11 -10.64
C PRO A 198 9.98 -12.88 -11.52
N ILE A 199 10.71 -12.73 -12.63
CA ILE A 199 10.52 -11.63 -13.58
C ILE A 199 9.08 -11.51 -14.12
N SER A 200 8.34 -12.62 -14.15
CA SER A 200 6.92 -12.64 -14.56
C SER A 200 6.02 -11.82 -13.62
N VAL A 201 6.31 -11.82 -12.31
CA VAL A 201 5.58 -11.02 -11.32
C VAL A 201 5.88 -9.53 -11.50
N VAL A 202 7.13 -9.17 -11.78
CA VAL A 202 7.54 -7.77 -12.04
C VAL A 202 6.86 -7.23 -13.30
N LEU A 203 6.67 -8.08 -14.31
CA LEU A 203 5.97 -7.72 -15.52
C LEU A 203 4.44 -7.77 -15.36
N GLY A 204 3.92 -8.24 -14.23
CA GLY A 204 2.48 -8.35 -13.95
C GLY A 204 1.79 -9.43 -14.79
N VAL A 205 2.51 -10.47 -15.17
CA VAL A 205 2.06 -11.44 -16.18
C VAL A 205 2.13 -12.86 -15.66
N GLU A 206 0.97 -13.51 -15.53
CA GLU A 206 0.87 -14.96 -15.74
C GLU A 206 0.72 -15.32 -17.24
N ASP A 207 0.62 -14.33 -18.13
CA ASP A 207 0.69 -14.50 -19.58
C ASP A 207 2.15 -14.47 -20.09
N ASN A 208 2.42 -15.23 -21.14
CA ASN A 208 3.77 -15.45 -21.66
C ASN A 208 4.23 -14.29 -22.57
N LEU A 209 4.34 -13.07 -22.04
CA LEU A 209 4.87 -11.89 -22.75
C LEU A 209 6.40 -11.96 -23.06
N LYS A 210 7.05 -13.11 -22.81
CA LYS A 210 8.46 -13.34 -23.18
C LYS A 210 8.68 -13.59 -24.66
N GLN A 211 7.62 -13.72 -25.48
CA GLN A 211 7.76 -13.53 -26.92
C GLN A 211 8.02 -12.05 -27.18
N SER A 212 9.28 -11.69 -27.35
CA SER A 212 9.65 -10.40 -27.91
C SER A 212 9.14 -10.34 -29.35
N VAL A 213 8.10 -9.58 -29.57
CA VAL A 213 7.55 -9.30 -30.88
C VAL A 213 8.33 -8.13 -31.49
N THR A 214 9.10 -8.40 -32.54
CA THR A 214 9.97 -7.40 -33.18
C THR A 214 9.23 -6.43 -34.09
N SER A 215 7.93 -6.66 -34.31
CA SER A 215 7.07 -5.90 -35.20
C SER A 215 5.65 -5.77 -34.64
N LEU A 216 4.97 -4.65 -34.94
CA LEU A 216 3.55 -4.42 -34.64
C LEU A 216 2.62 -5.51 -35.20
N SER A 217 3.05 -6.21 -36.26
CA SER A 217 2.32 -7.35 -36.84
C SER A 217 2.17 -8.53 -35.88
N ASP A 218 3.09 -8.67 -34.94
CA ASP A 218 3.21 -9.86 -34.09
C ASP A 218 2.52 -9.64 -32.73
N VAL A 219 1.97 -8.44 -32.47
CA VAL A 219 1.16 -8.09 -31.28
C VAL A 219 -0.07 -9.01 -31.13
N ASN A 220 -0.50 -9.66 -32.22
CA ASN A 220 -1.55 -10.69 -32.20
C ASN A 220 -1.17 -11.95 -31.42
N GLU A 221 0.13 -12.22 -31.24
CA GLU A 221 0.63 -13.36 -30.46
C GLU A 221 0.63 -13.09 -28.95
N LEU A 222 0.57 -11.82 -28.54
CA LEU A 222 0.47 -11.45 -27.13
C LEU A 222 -0.94 -11.75 -26.63
N GLN A 223 -1.04 -12.59 -25.62
CA GLN A 223 -2.30 -12.93 -24.96
C GLN A 223 -2.44 -12.16 -23.65
N LEU A 224 -3.64 -11.70 -23.39
CA LEU A 224 -4.07 -11.07 -22.14
C LEU A 224 -5.36 -11.74 -21.69
N PHE A 225 -5.35 -12.42 -20.54
CA PHE A 225 -6.48 -13.22 -20.03
C PHE A 225 -6.95 -14.31 -21.03
N GLY A 226 -6.01 -14.96 -21.73
CA GLY A 226 -6.32 -16.02 -22.70
C GLY A 226 -7.00 -15.58 -24.00
N THR A 227 -7.05 -14.27 -24.28
CA THR A 227 -7.47 -13.70 -25.58
C THR A 227 -6.36 -12.80 -26.13
N SER A 228 -6.29 -12.57 -27.45
CA SER A 228 -5.24 -11.71 -28.00
C SER A 228 -5.37 -10.27 -27.48
N LEU A 229 -4.22 -9.63 -27.26
CA LEU A 229 -4.14 -8.25 -26.79
C LEU A 229 -4.88 -7.30 -27.74
N VAL A 230 -4.78 -7.52 -29.05
CA VAL A 230 -5.52 -6.76 -30.07
C VAL A 230 -7.04 -6.87 -29.87
N LYS A 231 -7.58 -8.06 -29.58
CA LYS A 231 -9.01 -8.22 -29.27
C LYS A 231 -9.43 -7.54 -27.96
N CYS A 232 -8.53 -7.45 -26.99
CA CYS A 232 -8.79 -6.72 -25.75
C CYS A 232 -8.87 -5.22 -26.02
N LEU A 233 -7.94 -4.69 -26.81
CA LEU A 233 -7.87 -3.28 -27.15
C LEU A 233 -9.09 -2.83 -27.97
N ASP A 234 -9.53 -3.63 -28.94
CA ASP A 234 -10.77 -3.38 -29.69
C ASP A 234 -12.00 -3.32 -28.77
N ARG A 235 -12.11 -4.24 -27.79
CA ARG A 235 -13.20 -4.23 -26.81
C ARG A 235 -13.15 -3.03 -25.87
N TRP A 236 -11.97 -2.46 -25.67
CA TRP A 236 -11.75 -1.27 -24.85
C TRP A 236 -11.77 0.03 -25.65
N GLY A 237 -11.96 -0.04 -26.96
CA GLY A 237 -11.98 1.12 -27.86
C GLY A 237 -10.62 1.81 -27.98
N LEU A 238 -9.51 1.09 -27.76
CA LEU A 238 -8.15 1.61 -27.80
C LEU A 238 -7.39 1.05 -28.99
N SER A 239 -6.47 1.83 -29.56
CA SER A 239 -5.58 1.37 -30.62
C SER A 239 -4.22 0.92 -30.06
N PRO A 240 -3.54 -0.08 -30.65
CA PRO A 240 -2.23 -0.57 -30.19
C PRO A 240 -1.14 0.50 -30.08
N GLU A 241 -1.22 1.55 -30.88
CA GLU A 241 -0.26 2.66 -30.93
C GLU A 241 -0.36 3.59 -29.71
N SER A 242 -1.42 3.44 -28.90
CA SER A 242 -1.68 4.27 -27.72
C SER A 242 -1.02 3.75 -26.43
N LEU A 243 -0.43 2.54 -26.43
CA LEU A 243 0.18 1.96 -25.24
C LEU A 243 1.58 2.51 -24.95
N LYS A 244 1.77 3.06 -23.76
CA LYS A 244 3.08 3.35 -23.15
C LYS A 244 3.13 2.78 -21.73
N PHE A 245 4.15 1.99 -21.44
CA PHE A 245 4.36 1.37 -20.13
C PHE A 245 5.44 2.13 -19.35
N THR A 246 5.16 2.49 -18.09
CA THR A 246 6.16 2.96 -17.12
C THR A 246 5.83 2.44 -15.72
N ALA A 247 6.84 1.92 -15.02
CA ALA A 247 6.73 1.29 -13.70
C ALA A 247 7.43 2.17 -12.65
N HIS A 248 6.79 2.35 -11.48
CA HIS A 248 7.32 3.15 -10.37
C HIS A 248 7.47 2.28 -9.11
N LEU A 249 8.63 2.42 -8.44
CA LEU A 249 9.00 1.83 -7.14
C LEU A 249 9.23 2.96 -6.10
N ALA A 250 8.93 2.67 -4.84
CA ALA A 250 8.90 3.62 -3.70
C ALA A 250 10.27 3.85 -3.04
N TYR A 251 10.46 5.05 -2.47
CA TYR A 251 11.63 5.48 -1.65
C TYR A 251 11.14 6.20 -0.39
N PHE A 252 11.94 6.23 0.68
CA PHE A 252 11.78 7.22 1.75
C PHE A 252 13.12 7.66 2.37
N LEU A 253 13.12 8.88 2.93
CA LEU A 253 14.23 9.70 3.42
C LEU A 253 14.05 9.97 4.93
N ASP A 254 15.15 10.11 5.68
CA ASP A 254 15.20 10.39 7.13
C ASP A 254 15.16 11.91 7.37
N LEU A 255 14.54 12.31 8.49
CA LEU A 255 14.79 13.56 9.23
C LEU A 255 15.49 13.23 10.56
#